data_AF-A0A546Y3C1-F1
#
_entry.id   AF-A0A546Y3C1-F1
#
_cell.length_a   1.000
_cell.length_b   1.000
_cell.length_c   1.000
_cell.angle_alpha   90.00
_cell.angle_beta   90.00
_cell.angle_gamma   90.00
#
_symmetry.space_group_name_H-M   'P 1'
#
loop_
_entity.id
_entity.type
_entity.pdbx_description
1 polymer ?
#
loop_
_entity_poly.entity_id
_entity_poly.type
_entity_poly.pdbx_seq_one_letter_code
_entity_poly.pdbx_strand_id
1 'polypeptide(L)'
;MLRKIIRRPKYLRSGELAYVLPHSYVKERHELLLTVSLVTNRYLFGLVYSGLCPQYFRSMGEGSGVFVSLVVPTDELNLGISKPGDIDILVIPYQDNALILDQILAIEVKVVRASFFNQGRSPNSMGMTQADGLLKMGFPYVAVAHLIVSDESPEHAWRPMGIAEILDEFGNCRMLPEMNVDWMPIDLMERAMGKMKSARSSKNLGLAAAFLASREEDLNGAGLRGTWYPNVEPASVNDFVQRSTLEKIVSLFHENPTAFMDIPRYDP
;
A
#
# COMPACT_ATOMS: atom_id res chain seq x y z
N MET A 1 14.46 -23.73 -9.08
CA MET A 1 14.18 -22.28 -9.15
C MET A 1 14.93 -21.62 -8.00
N LEU A 2 15.85 -20.70 -8.29
CA LEU A 2 16.65 -20.05 -7.26
C LEU A 2 15.75 -19.08 -6.49
N ARG A 3 15.21 -19.53 -5.35
CA ARG A 3 14.53 -18.66 -4.37
C ARG A 3 15.53 -17.91 -3.50
N LYS A 4 16.82 -18.24 -3.60
CA LYS A 4 17.85 -17.71 -2.71
C LYS A 4 18.18 -16.28 -3.08
N ILE A 5 18.18 -15.39 -2.09
CA ILE A 5 18.62 -14.01 -2.23
C ILE A 5 20.14 -14.02 -2.42
N ILE A 6 20.59 -13.65 -3.61
CA ILE A 6 22.02 -13.55 -3.96
C ILE A 6 22.57 -12.19 -3.53
N ARG A 7 21.79 -11.13 -3.79
CA ARG A 7 22.11 -9.75 -3.42
C ARG A 7 20.90 -9.13 -2.77
N ARG A 8 21.07 -8.65 -1.54
CA ARG A 8 20.02 -7.97 -0.80
C ARG A 8 20.01 -6.47 -1.14
N PRO A 9 18.84 -5.86 -1.36
CA PRO A 9 18.74 -4.41 -1.45
C PRO A 9 19.26 -3.72 -0.19
N LYS A 10 19.66 -2.45 -0.30
CA LYS A 10 20.08 -1.66 0.86
C LYS A 10 18.86 -1.46 1.77
N TYR A 11 18.98 -1.87 3.03
CA TYR A 11 18.03 -1.45 4.06
C TYR A 11 18.21 0.05 4.34
N LEU A 12 17.11 0.80 4.26
CA LEU A 12 17.07 2.21 4.57
C LEU A 12 16.65 2.39 6.03
N ARG A 13 17.28 3.27 6.78
CA ARG A 13 16.86 3.66 8.13
C ARG A 13 15.80 4.76 8.08
N SER A 14 15.04 4.91 9.16
CA SER A 14 14.12 6.04 9.33
C SER A 14 14.85 7.37 9.12
N GLY A 15 14.28 8.23 8.28
CA GLY A 15 14.86 9.52 7.90
C GLY A 15 15.91 9.48 6.78
N GLU A 16 16.34 8.31 6.29
CA GLU A 16 17.18 8.23 5.10
C GLU A 16 16.39 8.56 3.82
N LEU A 17 17.07 9.17 2.85
CA LEU A 17 16.51 9.46 1.53
C LEU A 17 16.21 8.15 0.78
N ALA A 18 14.93 7.93 0.44
CA ALA A 18 14.49 6.77 -0.34
C ALA A 18 14.31 7.10 -1.84
N TYR A 19 13.66 8.22 -2.17
CA TYR A 19 13.34 8.61 -3.55
C TYR A 19 13.57 10.10 -3.77
N VAL A 20 13.93 10.47 -5.01
CA VAL A 20 14.00 11.85 -5.47
C VAL A 20 12.96 12.03 -6.56
N LEU A 21 12.01 12.95 -6.35
CA LEU A 21 10.90 13.20 -7.26
C LEU A 21 10.86 14.69 -7.64
N PRO A 22 10.32 15.04 -8.83
CA PRO A 22 10.10 16.44 -9.20
C PRO A 22 9.21 17.16 -8.20
N HIS A 23 9.56 18.39 -7.83
CA HIS A 23 8.77 19.18 -6.88
C HIS A 23 7.33 19.45 -7.37
N SER A 24 7.11 19.50 -8.69
CA SER A 24 5.75 19.62 -9.26
C SER A 24 4.81 18.51 -8.80
N TYR A 25 5.33 17.31 -8.52
CA TYR A 25 4.52 16.18 -8.08
C TYR A 25 3.85 16.43 -6.71
N VAL A 26 4.46 17.25 -5.86
CA VAL A 26 3.87 17.65 -4.57
C VAL A 26 2.63 18.50 -4.80
N LYS A 27 2.77 19.55 -5.62
CA LYS A 27 1.68 20.49 -5.95
C LYS A 27 0.51 19.78 -6.64
N GLU A 28 0.82 18.86 -7.54
CA GLU A 28 -0.18 18.10 -8.31
C GLU A 28 -0.76 16.91 -7.52
N ARG A 29 -0.17 16.59 -6.37
CA ARG A 29 -0.44 15.36 -5.61
C ARG A 29 -0.38 14.14 -6.53
N HIS A 30 0.73 14.03 -7.27
CA HIS A 30 0.93 13.06 -8.33
C HIS A 30 0.87 11.62 -7.79
N GLU A 31 0.38 10.68 -8.61
CA GLU A 31 0.19 9.27 -8.21
C GLU A 31 1.46 8.63 -7.67
N LEU A 32 2.58 8.74 -8.41
CA LEU A 32 3.87 8.22 -7.94
C LEU A 32 4.31 8.79 -6.58
N LEU A 33 4.09 10.09 -6.32
CA LEU A 33 4.43 10.67 -5.01
C LEU A 33 3.61 10.03 -3.89
N LEU A 34 2.31 9.84 -4.11
CA LEU A 34 1.42 9.26 -3.11
C LEU A 34 1.71 7.78 -2.88
N THR A 35 2.02 7.04 -3.94
CA THR A 35 2.48 5.65 -3.86
C THR A 35 3.79 5.55 -3.07
N VAL A 36 4.78 6.42 -3.37
CA VAL A 36 6.02 6.52 -2.59
C VAL A 36 5.71 6.83 -1.13
N SER A 37 4.84 7.81 -0.86
CA SER A 37 4.47 8.24 0.50
C SER A 37 3.85 7.11 1.32
N LEU A 38 3.00 6.27 0.69
CA LEU A 38 2.48 5.07 1.34
C LEU A 38 3.61 4.13 1.74
N VAL A 39 4.47 3.74 0.79
CA VAL A 39 5.46 2.69 0.99
C VAL A 39 6.61 3.14 1.91
N THR A 40 6.99 4.42 1.88
CA THR A 40 8.01 4.97 2.79
C THR A 40 7.47 5.21 4.20
N ASN A 41 6.16 5.44 4.37
CA ASN A 41 5.49 5.32 5.66
C ASN A 41 5.28 3.83 6.00
N ARG A 42 6.37 3.17 6.45
CA ARG A 42 6.38 1.72 6.73
C ARG A 42 5.32 1.28 7.73
N TYR A 43 4.91 2.15 8.65
CA TYR A 43 3.84 1.85 9.59
C TYR A 43 2.50 1.73 8.86
N LEU A 44 2.11 2.75 8.08
CA LEU A 44 0.89 2.72 7.29
C LEU A 44 0.91 1.60 6.24
N PHE A 45 2.03 1.42 5.54
CA PHE A 45 2.21 0.31 4.61
C PHE A 45 2.07 -1.05 5.30
N GLY A 46 2.65 -1.21 6.50
CA GLY A 46 2.51 -2.40 7.32
C GLY A 46 1.06 -2.69 7.71
N LEU A 47 0.29 -1.65 8.07
CA LEU A 47 -1.15 -1.79 8.32
C LEU A 47 -1.90 -2.26 7.07
N VAL A 48 -1.64 -1.64 5.90
CA VAL A 48 -2.23 -2.05 4.62
C VAL A 48 -1.87 -3.50 4.27
N TYR A 49 -0.59 -3.86 4.32
CA TYR A 49 -0.11 -5.19 3.99
C TYR A 49 -0.67 -6.26 4.95
N SER A 50 -0.71 -5.96 6.25
CA SER A 50 -1.29 -6.86 7.26
C SER A 50 -2.78 -7.09 7.06
N GLY A 51 -3.51 -6.10 6.54
CA GLY A 51 -4.93 -6.25 6.20
C GLY A 51 -5.15 -7.02 4.89
N LEU A 52 -4.26 -6.85 3.89
CA LEU A 52 -4.37 -7.51 2.59
C LEU A 52 -3.96 -8.99 2.66
N CYS A 53 -2.90 -9.32 3.42
CA CYS A 53 -2.34 -10.67 3.54
C CYS A 53 -2.29 -11.13 5.02
N PRO A 54 -3.43 -11.17 5.75
CA PRO A 54 -3.44 -11.29 7.21
C PRO A 54 -2.90 -12.61 7.74
N GLN A 55 -3.15 -13.73 7.03
CA GLN A 55 -2.68 -15.04 7.46
C GLN A 55 -1.15 -15.14 7.38
N TYR A 56 -0.59 -14.73 6.23
CA TYR A 56 0.84 -14.75 6.04
C TYR A 56 1.55 -13.75 6.96
N PHE A 57 1.04 -12.52 7.08
CA PHE A 57 1.62 -11.51 7.98
C PHE A 57 1.74 -11.98 9.43
N ARG A 58 0.76 -12.75 9.93
CA ARG A 58 0.79 -13.33 11.29
C ARG A 58 1.79 -14.48 11.44
N SER A 59 2.15 -15.15 10.34
CA SER A 59 3.14 -16.23 10.32
C SER A 59 4.58 -15.76 10.12
N MET A 60 4.79 -14.49 9.78
CA MET A 60 6.11 -13.91 9.58
C MET A 60 6.91 -13.88 10.90
N GLY A 61 8.01 -14.63 10.94
CA GLY A 61 8.92 -14.69 12.11
C GLY A 61 10.11 -13.74 12.01
N GLU A 62 11.06 -13.86 12.93
CA GLU A 62 12.33 -13.13 12.84
C GLU A 62 13.04 -13.39 11.50
N GLY A 63 13.79 -12.41 11.00
CA GLY A 63 14.46 -12.50 9.69
C GLY A 63 13.54 -12.39 8.47
N SER A 64 12.25 -12.11 8.68
CA SER A 64 11.27 -11.92 7.60
C SER A 64 10.99 -10.45 7.28
N GLY A 65 10.44 -10.23 6.09
CA GLY A 65 10.01 -8.92 5.62
C GLY A 65 9.51 -9.01 4.19
N VAL A 66 9.44 -7.85 3.54
CA VAL A 66 9.06 -7.76 2.14
C VAL A 66 10.02 -6.85 1.38
N PHE A 67 10.30 -7.22 0.14
CA PHE A 67 10.89 -6.32 -0.84
C PHE A 67 9.77 -5.65 -1.63
N VAL A 68 9.84 -4.33 -1.77
CA VAL A 68 8.83 -3.54 -2.49
C VAL A 68 9.46 -2.80 -3.66
N SER A 69 8.91 -2.97 -4.85
CA SER A 69 9.25 -2.17 -6.04
C SER A 69 8.02 -1.39 -6.51
N LEU A 70 8.26 -0.23 -7.13
CA LEU A 70 7.23 0.67 -7.65
C LEU A 70 7.30 0.74 -9.17
N VAL A 71 6.16 0.94 -9.83
CA VAL A 71 6.04 1.15 -11.29
C VAL A 71 6.82 0.09 -12.08
N VAL A 72 6.51 -1.18 -11.83
CA VAL A 72 7.18 -2.30 -12.50
C VAL A 72 6.53 -2.53 -13.86
N PRO A 73 7.26 -2.37 -14.99
CA PRO A 73 6.68 -2.54 -16.30
C PRO A 73 6.20 -3.97 -16.53
N THR A 74 4.96 -4.14 -16.98
CA THR A 74 4.43 -5.48 -17.29
C THR A 74 5.10 -6.11 -18.50
N ASP A 75 5.65 -5.29 -19.40
CA ASP A 75 6.46 -5.73 -20.54
C ASP A 75 7.78 -6.38 -20.11
N GLU A 76 8.37 -5.96 -18.98
CA GLU A 76 9.54 -6.65 -18.40
C GLU A 76 9.17 -8.05 -17.88
N LEU A 77 7.90 -8.25 -17.52
CA LEU A 77 7.33 -9.55 -17.18
C LEU A 77 6.80 -10.31 -18.42
N ASN A 78 6.87 -9.72 -19.61
CA ASN A 78 6.63 -10.26 -20.97
C ASN A 78 5.77 -11.55 -21.13
N LEU A 79 4.49 -11.54 -20.73
CA LEU A 79 3.58 -12.71 -20.84
C LEU A 79 2.73 -12.73 -22.13
N GLY A 80 2.95 -11.82 -23.08
CA GLY A 80 2.13 -11.73 -24.30
C GLY A 80 0.70 -11.23 -24.05
N ILE A 81 0.46 -10.57 -22.92
CA ILE A 81 -0.84 -9.99 -22.55
C ILE A 81 -0.73 -8.47 -22.69
N SER A 82 -1.60 -7.86 -23.52
CA SER A 82 -1.57 -6.42 -23.84
C SER A 82 -2.14 -5.50 -22.74
N LYS A 83 -2.66 -6.09 -21.66
CA LYS A 83 -3.13 -5.42 -20.44
C LYS A 83 -2.87 -6.35 -19.26
N PRO A 84 -2.44 -5.84 -18.10
CA PRO A 84 -2.45 -4.45 -17.66
C PRO A 84 -1.20 -3.66 -18.09
N GLY A 85 -1.26 -2.33 -17.91
CA GLY A 85 -0.04 -1.49 -17.91
C GLY A 85 0.82 -1.79 -16.68
N ASP A 86 1.75 -0.90 -16.34
CA ASP A 86 2.71 -1.08 -15.23
C ASP A 86 2.03 -1.46 -13.90
N ILE A 87 2.73 -2.26 -13.10
CA ILE A 87 2.31 -2.62 -11.74
C ILE A 87 2.74 -1.50 -10.80
N ASP A 88 1.78 -0.83 -10.17
CA ASP A 88 2.07 0.30 -9.30
C ASP A 88 2.94 -0.09 -8.08
N ILE A 89 2.62 -1.22 -7.43
CA ILE A 89 3.41 -1.78 -6.33
C ILE A 89 3.54 -3.30 -6.49
N LEU A 90 4.78 -3.79 -6.49
CA LEU A 90 5.10 -5.22 -6.41
C LEU A 90 5.73 -5.53 -5.04
N VAL A 91 5.13 -6.45 -4.31
CA VAL A 91 5.58 -6.89 -2.98
C VAL A 91 6.04 -8.35 -3.06
N ILE A 92 7.31 -8.59 -2.72
CA ILE A 92 7.92 -9.92 -2.71
C ILE A 92 8.34 -10.25 -1.27
N PRO A 93 7.61 -11.13 -0.58
CA PRO A 93 8.00 -11.50 0.77
C PRO A 93 9.27 -12.35 0.81
N TYR A 94 9.99 -12.27 1.92
CA TYR A 94 11.16 -13.09 2.18
C TYR A 94 11.17 -13.65 3.60
N GLN A 95 11.87 -14.77 3.76
CA GLN A 95 12.29 -15.34 5.03
C GLN A 95 13.79 -15.61 4.95
N ASP A 96 14.56 -14.99 5.84
CA ASP A 96 16.02 -15.06 5.89
C ASP A 96 16.66 -14.70 4.53
N ASN A 97 17.17 -15.71 3.83
CA ASN A 97 17.83 -15.59 2.54
C ASN A 97 17.01 -16.19 1.40
N ALA A 98 15.69 -16.31 1.54
CA ALA A 98 14.82 -16.90 0.53
C ALA A 98 13.58 -16.04 0.24
N LEU A 99 13.24 -15.90 -1.04
CA LEU A 99 12.01 -15.31 -1.53
C LEU A 99 10.84 -16.29 -1.37
N ILE A 100 9.69 -15.78 -0.92
CA ILE A 100 8.45 -16.53 -0.70
C ILE A 100 7.46 -16.20 -1.83
N LEU A 101 7.61 -16.92 -2.93
CA LEU A 101 7.00 -16.57 -4.22
C LEU A 101 5.47 -16.77 -4.26
N ASP A 102 4.95 -17.73 -3.51
CA ASP A 102 3.53 -18.01 -3.40
C ASP A 102 2.77 -16.95 -2.59
N GLN A 103 3.49 -16.02 -1.96
CA GLN A 103 2.94 -14.90 -1.18
C GLN A 103 3.17 -13.54 -1.85
N ILE A 104 3.60 -13.53 -3.11
CA ILE A 104 3.76 -12.29 -3.88
C ILE A 104 2.41 -11.60 -4.04
N LEU A 105 2.42 -10.29 -3.79
CA LEU A 105 1.28 -9.40 -3.92
C LEU A 105 1.59 -8.30 -4.94
N ALA A 106 0.71 -8.14 -5.91
CA ALA A 106 0.70 -6.98 -6.80
C ALA A 106 -0.46 -6.04 -6.42
N ILE A 107 -0.21 -4.75 -6.36
CA ILE A 107 -1.22 -3.75 -5.98
C ILE A 107 -1.33 -2.72 -7.11
N GLU A 108 -2.55 -2.56 -7.60
CA GLU A 108 -2.94 -1.44 -8.46
C GLU A 108 -3.36 -0.25 -7.59
N VAL A 109 -2.86 0.93 -7.87
CA VAL A 109 -3.11 2.17 -7.12
C VAL A 109 -4.02 3.09 -7.93
N LYS A 110 -4.95 3.75 -7.23
CA LYS A 110 -5.70 4.90 -7.75
C LYS A 110 -5.73 6.02 -6.73
N VAL A 111 -5.55 7.25 -7.19
CA VAL A 111 -5.59 8.43 -6.32
C VAL A 111 -6.98 9.05 -6.26
N VAL A 112 -7.44 9.31 -5.04
CA VAL A 112 -8.64 10.11 -4.77
C VAL A 112 -8.22 11.47 -4.23
N ARG A 113 -8.40 12.51 -5.04
CA ARG A 113 -8.14 13.91 -4.66
C ARG A 113 -9.46 14.60 -4.31
N ALA A 114 -9.79 14.56 -3.03
CA ALA A 114 -11.02 15.16 -2.49
C ALA A 114 -10.78 16.59 -1.99
N SER A 115 -11.86 17.30 -1.68
CA SER A 115 -11.82 18.51 -0.84
C SER A 115 -13.07 18.56 0.04
N PHE A 116 -13.07 19.38 1.09
CA PHE A 116 -14.20 19.55 2.00
C PHE A 116 -15.49 19.92 1.25
N PHE A 117 -15.39 20.78 0.23
CA PHE A 117 -16.52 21.16 -0.62
C PHE A 117 -16.86 20.12 -1.70
N ASN A 118 -15.95 19.21 -2.03
CA ASN A 118 -16.10 18.21 -3.10
C ASN A 118 -15.73 16.81 -2.63
N GLN A 119 -16.36 16.34 -1.56
CA GLN A 119 -16.03 15.06 -0.96
C GLN A 119 -16.51 13.88 -1.83
N GLY A 120 -17.52 14.08 -2.69
CA GLY A 120 -18.10 13.04 -3.53
C GLY A 120 -17.20 12.50 -4.64
N ARG A 121 -16.02 13.11 -4.86
CA ARG A 121 -15.10 12.74 -5.95
C ARG A 121 -14.74 11.26 -5.92
N SER A 122 -14.63 10.71 -7.13
CA SER A 122 -14.14 9.38 -7.41
C SER A 122 -12.85 9.51 -8.22
N PRO A 123 -11.95 8.51 -8.19
CA PRO A 123 -10.93 8.42 -9.20
C PRO A 123 -11.58 8.20 -10.59
N ASN A 124 -10.88 8.62 -11.66
CA ASN A 124 -11.37 8.51 -13.04
C ASN A 124 -11.65 7.05 -13.45
N SER A 125 -10.94 6.10 -12.85
CA SER A 125 -11.20 4.66 -12.94
C SER A 125 -11.02 4.03 -11.56
N MET A 126 -11.68 2.90 -11.32
CA MET A 126 -11.60 2.18 -10.03
C MET A 126 -10.38 1.27 -9.91
N GLY A 127 -9.61 1.05 -10.98
CA GLY A 127 -8.45 0.14 -11.01
C GLY A 127 -8.79 -1.34 -11.28
N MET A 128 -10.07 -1.72 -11.26
CA MET A 128 -10.50 -3.14 -11.32
C MET A 128 -10.05 -3.87 -12.59
N THR A 129 -10.15 -3.24 -13.76
CA THR A 129 -9.73 -3.87 -15.03
C THR A 129 -8.24 -4.18 -15.07
N GLN A 130 -7.40 -3.32 -14.48
CA GLN A 130 -5.96 -3.55 -14.41
C GLN A 130 -5.65 -4.67 -13.42
N ALA A 131 -6.27 -4.64 -12.24
CA ALA A 131 -6.14 -5.70 -11.24
C ALA A 131 -6.58 -7.08 -11.75
N ASP A 132 -7.69 -7.16 -12.49
CA ASP A 132 -8.11 -8.40 -13.16
C ASP A 132 -7.09 -8.88 -14.20
N GLY A 133 -6.42 -7.95 -14.88
CA GLY A 133 -5.30 -8.25 -15.76
C GLY A 133 -4.18 -8.97 -15.01
N LEU A 134 -3.82 -8.50 -13.82
CA LEU A 134 -2.81 -9.12 -12.96
C LEU A 134 -3.24 -10.51 -12.48
N LEU A 135 -4.52 -10.70 -12.13
CA LEU A 135 -5.02 -12.04 -11.82
C LEU A 135 -4.90 -12.99 -13.02
N LYS A 136 -5.22 -12.53 -14.24
CA LYS A 136 -5.07 -13.33 -15.47
C LYS A 136 -3.61 -13.60 -15.82
N MET A 137 -2.70 -12.69 -15.47
CA MET A 137 -1.25 -12.92 -15.54
C MET A 137 -0.77 -13.99 -14.53
N GLY A 138 -1.61 -14.38 -13.57
CA GLY A 138 -1.30 -15.45 -12.62
C GLY A 138 -0.47 -15.00 -11.41
N PHE A 139 -0.61 -13.74 -10.99
CA PHE A 139 -0.10 -13.31 -9.68
C PHE A 139 -0.82 -14.04 -8.54
N PRO A 140 -0.12 -14.46 -7.46
CA PRO A 140 -0.74 -15.15 -6.33
C PRO A 140 -1.77 -14.31 -5.59
N TYR A 141 -1.43 -13.07 -5.25
CA TYR A 141 -2.33 -12.12 -4.64
C TYR A 141 -2.34 -10.82 -5.45
N VAL A 142 -3.53 -10.25 -5.59
CA VAL A 142 -3.74 -8.97 -6.26
C VAL A 142 -4.65 -8.10 -5.41
N ALA A 143 -4.35 -6.82 -5.33
CA ALA A 143 -5.18 -5.84 -4.64
C ALA A 143 -5.36 -4.54 -5.43
N VAL A 144 -6.38 -3.79 -5.06
CA VAL A 144 -6.58 -2.39 -5.48
C VAL A 144 -6.50 -1.50 -4.25
N ALA A 145 -5.66 -0.46 -4.31
CA ALA A 145 -5.51 0.53 -3.26
C ALA A 145 -5.97 1.92 -3.74
N HIS A 146 -6.91 2.53 -3.02
CA HIS A 146 -7.27 3.93 -3.18
C HIS A 146 -6.49 4.78 -2.18
N LEU A 147 -5.57 5.59 -2.68
CA LEU A 147 -4.78 6.53 -1.90
C LEU A 147 -5.48 7.88 -1.88
N ILE A 148 -5.85 8.33 -0.69
CA ILE A 148 -6.74 9.47 -0.51
C ILE A 148 -5.94 10.66 0.04
N VAL A 149 -6.16 11.81 -0.58
CA VAL A 149 -5.67 13.10 -0.12
C VAL A 149 -6.78 14.12 -0.19
N SER A 150 -6.83 15.03 0.78
CA SER A 150 -7.82 16.11 0.83
C SER A 150 -7.18 17.40 1.31
N ASP A 151 -7.95 18.48 1.40
CA ASP A 151 -7.67 19.57 2.32
C ASP A 151 -8.06 19.16 3.75
N GLU A 152 -7.84 20.03 4.73
CA GLU A 152 -8.37 19.86 6.09
C GLU A 152 -9.76 20.49 6.16
N SER A 153 -10.71 19.81 6.80
CA SER A 153 -12.04 20.39 7.04
C SER A 153 -11.92 21.61 7.94
N PRO A 154 -12.79 22.62 7.79
CA PRO A 154 -12.83 23.72 8.74
C PRO A 154 -13.25 23.23 10.13
N GLU A 155 -12.69 23.81 11.20
CA GLU A 155 -12.87 23.33 12.58
C GLU A 155 -14.33 23.22 13.02
N HIS A 156 -15.22 24.06 12.49
CA HIS A 156 -16.66 23.99 12.80
C HIS A 156 -17.34 22.71 12.29
N ALA A 157 -16.71 21.97 11.38
CA ALA A 157 -17.20 20.70 10.85
C ALA A 157 -16.59 19.49 11.56
N TRP A 158 -15.65 19.71 12.49
CA TRP A 158 -15.02 18.64 13.26
C TRP A 158 -16.03 18.05 14.25
N ARG A 159 -15.88 16.76 14.54
CA ARG A 159 -16.82 16.02 15.40
C ARG A 159 -16.10 15.52 16.66
N PRO A 160 -16.81 15.45 17.80
CA PRO A 160 -16.25 14.88 19.02
C PRO A 160 -15.77 13.45 18.79
N MET A 161 -14.59 13.14 19.34
CA MET A 161 -14.00 11.82 19.34
C MET A 161 -13.44 11.53 20.74
N GLY A 162 -13.77 10.35 21.26
CA GLY A 162 -13.14 9.83 22.46
C GLY A 162 -11.68 9.50 22.19
N ILE A 163 -10.79 9.95 23.06
CA ILE A 163 -9.36 9.67 22.96
C ILE A 163 -8.98 8.74 24.11
N ALA A 164 -8.12 7.77 23.82
CA ALA A 164 -7.47 6.97 24.82
C ALA A 164 -5.95 7.02 24.64
N GLU A 165 -5.23 7.05 25.76
CA GLU A 165 -3.79 6.86 25.81
C GLU A 165 -3.51 5.40 26.19
N ILE A 166 -2.68 4.72 25.40
CA ILE A 166 -2.18 3.38 25.73
C ILE A 166 -1.03 3.55 26.71
N LEU A 167 -1.16 2.94 27.90
CA LEU A 167 -0.22 3.09 29.00
C LEU A 167 0.91 2.05 28.94
N ASP A 168 0.65 0.88 28.35
CA ASP A 168 1.60 -0.22 28.29
C ASP A 168 1.31 -1.20 27.13
N GLU A 169 2.22 -2.16 26.96
CA GLU A 169 2.16 -3.22 25.95
C GLU A 169 1.03 -4.25 26.16
N PHE A 170 0.43 -4.28 27.35
CA PHE A 170 -0.71 -5.16 27.69
C PHE A 170 -2.04 -4.57 27.24
N GLY A 171 -2.03 -3.34 26.72
CA GLY A 171 -3.22 -2.65 26.24
C GLY A 171 -4.02 -1.96 27.34
N ASN A 172 -3.42 -1.75 28.53
CA ASN A 172 -4.05 -0.90 29.54
C ASN A 172 -4.16 0.53 28.99
N CYS A 173 -5.33 1.15 29.15
CA CYS A 173 -5.61 2.45 28.56
C CYS A 173 -6.26 3.42 29.55
N ARG A 174 -5.98 4.71 29.34
CA ARG A 174 -6.61 5.82 30.06
C ARG A 174 -7.45 6.64 29.08
N MET A 175 -8.72 6.81 29.40
CA MET A 175 -9.58 7.74 28.65
C MET A 175 -9.17 9.18 28.94
N LEU A 176 -8.98 9.96 27.89
CA LEU A 176 -8.74 11.40 27.95
C LEU A 176 -10.05 12.15 27.64
N PRO A 177 -10.14 13.46 27.93
CA PRO A 177 -11.27 14.27 27.49
C PRO A 177 -11.50 14.15 25.99
N GLU A 178 -12.77 14.20 25.57
CA GLU A 178 -13.11 14.24 24.15
C GLU A 178 -12.44 15.43 23.47
N MET A 179 -12.01 15.24 22.22
CA MET A 179 -11.58 16.33 21.36
C MET A 179 -12.40 16.33 20.08
N ASN A 180 -12.55 17.51 19.48
CA ASN A 180 -13.02 17.60 18.11
C ASN A 180 -11.89 17.19 17.16
N VAL A 181 -12.20 16.28 16.23
CA VAL A 181 -11.27 15.81 15.20
C VAL A 181 -11.92 15.99 13.83
N ASP A 182 -11.12 16.21 12.80
CA ASP A 182 -11.58 16.13 11.42
C ASP A 182 -11.91 14.67 11.05
N TRP A 183 -13.19 14.37 10.85
CA TRP A 183 -13.66 13.03 10.46
C TRP A 183 -13.64 12.79 8.95
N MET A 184 -13.37 13.82 8.13
CA MET A 184 -13.37 13.68 6.67
C MET A 184 -12.44 12.56 6.17
N PRO A 185 -11.24 12.34 6.74
CA PRO A 185 -10.40 11.18 6.39
C PRO A 185 -11.15 9.84 6.48
N ILE A 186 -11.89 9.59 7.58
CA ILE A 186 -12.67 8.37 7.78
C ILE A 186 -13.78 8.27 6.73
N ASP A 187 -14.58 9.33 6.59
CA ASP A 187 -15.72 9.35 5.67
C ASP A 187 -15.29 9.09 4.21
N LEU A 188 -14.13 9.63 3.80
CA LEU A 188 -13.56 9.42 2.48
C LEU A 188 -13.07 7.98 2.29
N MET A 189 -12.42 7.38 3.30
CA MET A 189 -11.99 5.98 3.25
C MET A 189 -13.17 5.02 3.17
N GLU A 190 -14.23 5.23 3.96
CA GLU A 190 -15.45 4.42 3.91
C GLU A 190 -16.13 4.51 2.55
N ARG A 191 -16.23 5.73 1.99
CA ARG A 191 -16.81 5.95 0.66
C ARG A 191 -16.00 5.29 -0.44
N ALA A 192 -14.67 5.44 -0.42
CA ALA A 192 -13.79 4.80 -1.40
C ALA A 192 -13.92 3.27 -1.33
N MET A 193 -13.91 2.71 -0.11
CA MET A 193 -14.11 1.29 0.11
C MET A 193 -15.47 0.80 -0.42
N GLY A 194 -16.56 1.52 -0.12
CA GLY A 194 -17.89 1.19 -0.64
C GLY A 194 -17.94 1.18 -2.17
N LYS A 195 -17.34 2.18 -2.82
CA LYS A 195 -17.25 2.25 -4.29
C LYS A 195 -16.44 1.09 -4.88
N MET A 196 -15.28 0.78 -4.30
CA MET A 196 -14.44 -0.34 -4.75
C MET A 196 -15.13 -1.69 -4.56
N LYS A 197 -15.84 -1.89 -3.44
CA LYS A 197 -16.66 -3.10 -3.21
C LYS A 197 -17.73 -3.27 -4.27
N SER A 198 -18.47 -2.21 -4.58
CA SER A 198 -19.51 -2.24 -5.62
C SER A 198 -18.97 -2.47 -7.02
N ALA A 199 -17.75 -2.00 -7.31
CA ALA A 199 -17.10 -2.17 -8.61
C ALA A 199 -16.31 -3.48 -8.73
N ARG A 200 -16.15 -4.24 -7.65
CA ARG A 200 -15.29 -5.42 -7.59
C ARG A 200 -15.78 -6.49 -8.56
N SER A 201 -14.92 -6.86 -9.49
CA SER A 201 -15.16 -7.88 -10.51
C SER A 201 -14.84 -9.30 -10.03
N SER A 202 -13.84 -9.46 -9.16
CA SER A 202 -13.41 -10.75 -8.62
C SER A 202 -13.33 -10.72 -7.10
N LYS A 203 -13.86 -11.76 -6.45
CA LYS A 203 -13.78 -11.93 -4.98
C LYS A 203 -12.36 -12.14 -4.46
N ASN A 204 -11.40 -12.49 -5.32
CA ASN A 204 -10.03 -12.75 -4.93
C ASN A 204 -9.22 -11.45 -4.77
N LEU A 205 -9.73 -10.33 -5.29
CA LEU A 205 -9.09 -9.02 -5.16
C LEU A 205 -9.20 -8.49 -3.73
N GLY A 206 -8.05 -8.21 -3.12
CA GLY A 206 -8.00 -7.40 -1.90
C GLY A 206 -8.29 -5.93 -2.21
N LEU A 207 -8.82 -5.21 -1.23
CA LEU A 207 -9.07 -3.77 -1.35
C LEU A 207 -8.43 -3.03 -0.19
N ALA A 208 -7.86 -1.86 -0.46
CA ALA A 208 -7.36 -0.96 0.57
C ALA A 208 -7.79 0.49 0.27
N ALA A 209 -8.23 1.22 1.28
CA ALA A 209 -8.39 2.66 1.24
C ALA A 209 -7.54 3.26 2.35
N ALA A 210 -6.58 4.11 1.98
CA ALA A 210 -5.64 4.72 2.91
C ALA A 210 -5.64 6.24 2.73
N PHE A 211 -5.88 6.96 3.82
CA PHE A 211 -5.73 8.41 3.85
C PHE A 211 -4.28 8.77 4.11
N LEU A 212 -3.68 9.54 3.21
CA LEU A 212 -2.26 9.89 3.29
C LEU A 212 -2.03 11.26 3.93
N ALA A 213 -2.81 12.26 3.52
CA ALA A 213 -2.48 13.64 3.85
C ALA A 213 -3.64 14.61 3.65
N SER A 214 -3.69 15.61 4.53
CA SER A 214 -4.40 16.88 4.29
C SER A 214 -3.45 17.99 3.83
N ARG A 215 -2.16 17.91 4.22
CA ARG A 215 -1.13 18.93 3.96
C ARG A 215 0.07 18.34 3.23
N GLU A 216 0.87 19.18 2.57
CA GLU A 216 2.07 18.73 1.83
C GLU A 216 3.15 18.13 2.75
N GLU A 217 3.27 18.66 3.98
CA GLU A 217 4.20 18.20 5.01
C GLU A 217 3.92 16.76 5.47
N ASP A 218 2.68 16.29 5.34
CA ASP A 218 2.32 14.91 5.68
C ASP A 218 2.86 13.93 4.62
N LEU A 219 3.09 14.39 3.38
CA LEU A 219 3.56 13.56 2.27
C LEU A 219 5.09 13.42 2.22
N ASN A 220 5.83 14.36 2.83
CA ASN A 220 7.29 14.36 2.80
C ASN A 220 7.93 13.74 4.07
N GLY A 221 7.12 13.19 4.98
CA GLY A 221 7.58 12.57 6.22
C GLY A 221 8.02 13.55 7.31
N ALA A 222 7.85 14.87 7.10
CA ALA A 222 8.09 15.89 8.13
C ALA A 222 6.88 16.10 9.06
N GLY A 223 5.70 15.65 8.65
CA GLY A 223 4.47 15.71 9.44
C GLY A 223 4.53 14.80 10.67
N LEU A 224 4.42 15.37 11.87
CA LEU A 224 4.33 14.66 13.15
C LEU A 224 2.89 14.20 13.49
N ARG A 225 1.96 14.21 12.54
CA ARG A 225 0.56 13.84 12.82
C ARG A 225 0.36 12.33 12.80
N GLY A 226 -0.58 11.88 13.64
CA GLY A 226 -0.95 10.47 13.77
C GLY A 226 -1.40 9.85 12.44
N THR A 227 -1.24 8.54 12.32
CA THR A 227 -1.65 7.78 11.14
C THR A 227 -3.11 7.34 11.28
N TRP A 228 -3.95 7.65 10.28
CA TRP A 228 -5.28 7.07 10.19
C TRP A 228 -5.17 5.58 9.82
N TYR A 229 -5.87 4.72 10.57
CA TYR A 229 -5.94 3.31 10.23
C TYR A 229 -6.61 3.14 8.86
N PRO A 230 -6.01 2.38 7.92
CA PRO A 230 -6.59 2.16 6.61
C PRO A 230 -7.79 1.21 6.71
N ASN A 231 -8.77 1.39 5.83
CA ASN A 231 -9.81 0.41 5.60
C ASN A 231 -9.28 -0.66 4.64
N VAL A 232 -9.28 -1.93 5.04
CA VAL A 232 -8.72 -3.01 4.23
C VAL A 232 -9.66 -4.21 4.21
N GLU A 233 -9.80 -4.83 3.04
CA GLU A 233 -10.40 -6.15 2.87
C GLU A 233 -9.36 -7.12 2.30
N PRO A 234 -9.17 -8.30 2.91
CA PRO A 234 -8.11 -9.22 2.51
C PRO A 234 -8.20 -9.66 1.04
N ALA A 235 -7.04 -9.82 0.41
CA ALA A 235 -6.94 -10.57 -0.83
C ALA A 235 -7.08 -12.07 -0.53
N SER A 236 -7.59 -12.82 -1.51
CA SER A 236 -7.54 -14.29 -1.48
C SER A 236 -6.60 -14.79 -2.56
N VAL A 237 -6.02 -15.98 -2.34
CA VAL A 237 -5.14 -16.60 -3.32
C VAL A 237 -5.84 -16.73 -4.67
N ASN A 238 -5.14 -16.41 -5.74
CA ASN A 238 -5.61 -16.58 -7.11
C ASN A 238 -5.62 -18.08 -7.48
N ASP A 239 -6.72 -18.55 -8.06
CA ASP A 239 -6.84 -19.95 -8.50
C ASP A 239 -5.95 -20.28 -9.72
N PHE A 240 -5.44 -19.25 -10.42
CA PHE A 240 -4.72 -19.36 -11.68
C PHE A 240 -3.25 -18.93 -11.59
N VAL A 241 -2.57 -19.20 -10.46
CA VAL A 241 -1.16 -18.84 -10.30
C VAL A 241 -0.29 -19.42 -11.41
N GLN A 242 0.46 -18.57 -12.11
CA GLN A 242 1.34 -18.97 -13.21
C GLN A 242 2.80 -19.00 -12.75
N ARG A 243 3.43 -20.17 -12.90
CA ARG A 243 4.85 -20.36 -12.58
C ARG A 243 5.77 -19.44 -13.40
N SER A 244 5.46 -19.22 -14.66
CA SER A 244 6.20 -18.33 -15.57
C SER A 244 6.26 -16.90 -15.03
N THR A 245 5.18 -16.42 -14.45
CA THR A 245 5.10 -15.08 -13.81
C THR A 245 6.03 -15.00 -12.61
N LEU A 246 6.01 -16.01 -11.74
CA LEU A 246 6.90 -16.08 -10.59
C LEU A 246 8.38 -16.15 -10.99
N GLU A 247 8.70 -16.91 -12.04
CA GLU A 247 10.08 -17.02 -12.55
C GLU A 247 10.61 -15.67 -13.05
N LYS A 248 9.79 -14.87 -13.72
CA LYS A 248 10.20 -13.55 -14.21
C LYS A 248 10.35 -12.52 -13.10
N ILE A 249 9.51 -12.58 -12.06
CA ILE A 249 9.67 -11.74 -10.88
C ILE A 249 11.00 -12.04 -10.17
N VAL A 250 11.38 -13.32 -10.09
CA VAL A 250 12.69 -13.73 -9.56
C VAL A 250 13.83 -13.18 -10.42
N SER A 251 13.72 -13.27 -11.75
CA SER A 251 14.72 -12.69 -12.66
C SER A 251 14.85 -11.18 -12.47
N LEU A 252 13.73 -10.46 -12.46
CA LEU A 252 13.69 -9.01 -12.23
C LEU A 252 14.38 -8.62 -10.92
N PHE A 253 14.09 -9.33 -9.83
CA PHE A 253 14.71 -9.09 -8.53
C PHE A 253 16.23 -9.29 -8.56
N HIS A 254 16.71 -10.32 -9.27
CA HIS A 254 18.15 -10.61 -9.34
C HIS A 254 18.91 -9.70 -10.32
N GLU A 255 18.28 -9.27 -11.41
CA GLU A 255 18.86 -8.36 -12.39
C GLU A 255 18.98 -6.94 -11.84
N ASN A 256 17.98 -6.47 -11.08
CA ASN A 256 17.95 -5.13 -10.51
C ASN A 256 17.51 -5.09 -9.04
N PRO A 257 18.31 -5.64 -8.10
CA PRO A 257 17.96 -5.63 -6.68
C PRO A 257 17.87 -4.21 -6.10
N THR A 258 18.49 -3.22 -6.73
CA THR A 258 18.42 -1.81 -6.31
C THR A 258 17.09 -1.13 -6.61
N ALA A 259 16.23 -1.72 -7.45
CA ALA A 259 14.87 -1.24 -7.67
C ALA A 259 13.93 -1.54 -6.49
N PHE A 260 14.34 -2.43 -5.58
CA PHE A 260 13.52 -2.87 -4.46
C PHE A 260 13.95 -2.18 -3.16
N MET A 261 12.98 -1.78 -2.35
CA MET A 261 13.20 -1.36 -0.98
C MET A 261 13.00 -2.55 -0.02
N ASP A 262 13.91 -2.73 0.92
CA ASP A 262 13.77 -3.72 2.00
C ASP A 262 12.94 -3.13 3.15
N ILE A 263 11.78 -3.75 3.41
CA ILE A 263 10.88 -3.43 4.53
C ILE A 263 10.81 -4.65 5.45
N PRO A 264 11.66 -4.73 6.49
CA PRO A 264 11.64 -5.83 7.44
C PRO A 264 10.36 -5.79 8.29
N ARG A 265 9.87 -6.97 8.69
CA ARG A 265 8.71 -7.09 9.60
C ARG A 265 9.04 -6.56 11.00
N TYR A 266 10.29 -6.77 11.42
CA TYR A 266 10.86 -6.36 12.68
C TYR A 266 11.99 -5.39 12.36
N ASP A 267 11.80 -4.12 12.70
CA ASP A 267 12.81 -3.09 12.42
C ASP A 267 14.07 -3.38 13.27
N PRO A 268 15.25 -3.53 12.65
CA PRO A 268 16.48 -3.94 13.35
C PRO A 268 17.16 -2.82 14.15
#